data_AF-A0A8T3XYC3-F1
#
_entry.id   AF-A0A8T3XYC3-F1
#
_cell.length_a   1.000
_cell.length_b   1.000
_cell.length_c   1.000
_cell.angle_alpha   90.00
_cell.angle_beta   90.00
_cell.angle_gamma   90.00
#
_symmetry.space_group_name_H-M   'P 1'
#
loop_
_entity.id
_entity.type
_entity.pdbx_description
1 polymer ?
#
loop_
_entity_poly.entity_id
_entity_poly.type
_entity_poly.pdbx_seq_one_letter_code
_entity_poly.pdbx_strand_id
1 'polypeptide(L)' 'MFVILRNMCKCGKQKSVIVKFLDDEREKKVYNIISDEPANFTTIKNKAGFHQEITSRIIKRLSDKLMVRKTDGLY' A
#
# COMPACT_ATOMS: atom_id res chain seq x y z
N MET A 1 -9.23 -21.09 -13.23
CA MET A 1 -8.15 -21.95 -12.68
C MET A 1 -6.98 -21.03 -12.34
N PHE A 2 -6.74 -20.73 -11.05
CA PHE A 2 -5.66 -19.84 -10.62
C PHE A 2 -4.63 -20.67 -9.86
N VAL A 3 -3.38 -20.67 -10.34
CA VAL A 3 -2.26 -21.40 -9.76
C VAL A 3 -1.68 -20.56 -8.63
N ILE A 4 -1.91 -20.96 -7.38
CA ILE A 4 -1.23 -20.36 -6.21
C ILE A 4 0.02 -21.19 -5.95
N LEU A 5 1.16 -20.73 -6.49
CA LEU A 5 2.47 -21.32 -6.21
C LEU A 5 2.86 -20.94 -4.77
N ARG A 6 2.81 -21.91 -3.85
CA ARG A 6 3.37 -21.76 -2.49
C ARG A 6 4.89 -21.73 -2.62
N ASN A 7 5.52 -20.58 -2.34
CA ASN A 7 6.97 -20.52 -2.20
C ASN A 7 7.34 -20.24 -0.74
N MET A 8 7.88 -21.27 -0.08
CA MET A 8 8.50 -21.17 1.24
C MET A 8 9.93 -20.62 1.10
N CYS A 9 10.28 -19.73 2.04
CA CYS A 9 11.64 -19.42 2.52
C CYS A 9 12.63 -18.59 1.68
N LYS A 10 13.37 -17.79 2.47
CA LYS A 10 14.65 -17.09 2.27
C LYS A 10 14.66 -15.74 1.55
N CYS A 11 14.84 -14.70 2.38
CA CYS A 11 15.75 -13.56 2.21
C CYS A 11 16.05 -13.14 0.75
N GLY A 12 15.41 -12.08 0.29
CA GLY A 12 15.69 -11.46 -1.01
C GLY A 12 14.48 -10.72 -1.58
N LYS A 13 14.45 -9.40 -1.35
CA LYS A 13 13.65 -8.37 -2.05
C LYS A 13 12.61 -8.89 -3.07
N GLN A 14 11.39 -9.18 -2.62
CA GLN A 14 10.20 -9.21 -3.49
C GLN A 14 9.54 -7.82 -3.49
N LYS A 15 10.09 -6.87 -4.25
CA LYS A 15 9.48 -5.55 -4.51
C LYS A 15 9.51 -5.25 -6.01
N SER A 16 8.81 -6.02 -6.84
CA SER A 16 8.88 -5.77 -8.30
C SER A 16 7.69 -6.24 -9.14
N VAL A 17 6.54 -6.55 -8.55
CA VAL A 17 5.31 -6.85 -9.34
C VAL A 17 4.19 -5.84 -9.11
N ILE A 18 4.11 -5.22 -7.92
CA ILE A 18 3.01 -4.32 -7.54
C ILE A 18 3.17 -2.91 -8.14
N VAL A 19 4.39 -2.52 -8.48
CA VAL A 19 4.72 -1.16 -8.96
C VAL A 19 4.14 -0.84 -10.35
N LYS A 20 3.78 -1.87 -11.16
CA LYS A 20 3.24 -1.65 -12.52
C LYS A 20 1.81 -1.13 -12.57
N PHE A 21 1.08 -1.10 -11.45
CA PHE A 21 -0.33 -0.64 -11.40
C PHE A 21 -0.52 0.73 -10.71
N LEU A 22 0.57 1.32 -10.24
CA LEU A 22 0.58 2.64 -9.62
C LEU A 22 1.21 3.59 -10.63
N ASP A 23 0.40 4.30 -11.40
CA ASP A 23 0.90 5.31 -12.34
C ASP A 23 1.25 6.62 -11.62
N ASP A 24 0.56 6.90 -10.50
CA ASP A 24 0.69 8.12 -9.72
C ASP A 24 1.76 8.01 -8.63
N GLU A 25 2.73 8.93 -8.63
CA GLU A 25 3.81 8.98 -7.63
C GLU A 25 3.29 9.13 -6.19
N ARG A 26 2.14 9.78 -5.99
CA ARG A 26 1.54 9.96 -4.67
C ARG A 26 0.95 8.66 -4.17
N GLU A 27 0.31 7.88 -5.06
CA GLU A 27 -0.17 6.53 -4.74
C GLU A 27 1.00 5.61 -4.35
N LYS A 28 2.12 5.64 -5.10
CA LYS A 28 3.34 4.89 -4.75
C LYS A 28 3.88 5.26 -3.38
N LYS A 29 3.91 6.56 -3.06
CA LYS A 29 4.42 7.04 -1.77
C LYS A 29 3.58 6.52 -0.61
N VAL A 30 2.24 6.65 -0.70
CA VAL A 30 1.32 6.16 0.33
C VAL A 30 1.39 4.64 0.45
N TYR A 31 1.41 3.93 -0.68
CA TYR A 31 1.54 2.49 -0.72
C TYR A 31 2.84 2.01 -0.05
N ASN A 32 3.97 2.66 -0.34
CA ASN A 32 5.25 2.30 0.28
C ASN A 32 5.24 2.52 1.79
N ILE A 33 4.56 3.56 2.30
CA ILE A 33 4.45 3.79 3.75
C ILE A 33 3.67 2.66 4.42
N ILE A 34 2.54 2.26 3.83
CA ILE A 34 1.68 1.19 4.34
C ILE A 34 2.34 -0.19 4.20
N SER A 35 3.02 -0.42 3.08
CA SER A 35 3.71 -1.68 2.79
C SER A 35 4.95 -1.90 3.67
N ASP A 36 5.54 -0.83 4.21
CA ASP A 36 6.67 -0.91 5.12
C ASP A 36 6.22 -1.31 6.53
N GLU A 37 5.19 -0.62 7.05
CA GLU A 37 4.63 -0.87 8.37
C GLU A 37 3.12 -0.53 8.39
N PRO A 38 2.26 -1.40 8.95
CA PRO A 38 0.84 -1.10 9.12
C PRO A 38 0.66 0.17 9.93
N ALA A 39 -0.01 1.17 9.36
CA ALA A 39 -0.05 2.50 9.94
C ALA A 39 -1.47 3.03 10.01
N ASN A 40 -1.74 3.84 11.04
CA ASN A 40 -2.99 4.57 11.11
C ASN A 40 -3.01 5.74 10.10
N PHE A 41 -4.21 6.23 9.79
CA PHE A 41 -4.40 7.31 8.83
C PHE A 41 -3.56 8.55 9.13
N THR A 42 -3.44 8.93 10.40
CA THR A 42 -2.69 10.12 10.83
C THR A 42 -1.20 9.97 10.55
N THR A 43 -0.63 8.80 10.84
CA THR A 43 0.77 8.47 10.55
C THR A 43 1.02 8.47 9.04
N ILE A 44 0.12 7.88 8.26
CA ILE A 44 0.23 7.86 6.79
C ILE A 44 0.19 9.29 6.24
N LYS A 45 -0.76 10.12 6.70
CA LYS A 45 -0.88 11.53 6.32
C LYS A 45 0.40 12.30 6.63
N ASN A 46 0.92 12.16 7.85
CA ASN A 46 2.12 12.87 8.30
C ASN A 46 3.37 12.42 7.54
N LYS A 47 3.59 11.11 7.36
CA LYS A 47 4.72 10.57 6.58
C LYS A 47 4.62 10.93 5.10
N ALA A 48 3.41 10.93 4.53
CA ALA A 48 3.21 11.25 3.12
C ALA A 48 3.32 12.77 2.86
N GLY A 49 3.01 13.61 3.84
CA GLY A 49 3.05 15.07 3.73
C GLY A 49 1.91 15.65 2.89
N PHE A 50 0.77 14.94 2.82
CA PHE A 50 -0.38 15.36 2.02
C PHE A 50 -1.51 15.90 2.89
N HIS A 51 -2.37 16.72 2.28
CA HIS A 51 -3.62 17.15 2.91
C HIS A 51 -4.52 15.94 3.18
N GLN A 52 -5.32 16.01 4.25
CA GLN A 52 -6.16 14.88 4.70
C GLN A 52 -7.05 14.31 3.58
N GLU A 53 -7.64 15.17 2.76
CA GLU A 53 -8.50 14.74 1.66
C GLU A 53 -7.72 14.00 0.56
N ILE A 54 -6.50 14.44 0.27
CA ILE A 54 -5.64 13.82 -0.73
C ILE A 54 -5.25 12.42 -0.24
N THR A 55 -4.80 12.31 1.02
CA THR A 55 -4.46 11.01 1.64
C THR A 55 -5.66 10.07 1.63
N SER A 56 -6.86 10.56 1.99
CA SER A 56 -8.08 9.76 1.99
C SER A 56 -8.45 9.26 0.60
N ARG A 57 -8.34 10.11 -0.44
CA ARG A 57 -8.61 9.70 -1.83
C ARG A 57 -7.63 8.66 -2.32
N ILE A 58 -6.34 8.80 -1.99
CA ILE A 58 -5.29 7.84 -2.37
C ILE A 58 -5.53 6.49 -1.69
N ILE A 59 -5.76 6.47 -0.37
CA ILE A 59 -6.03 5.22 0.37
C ILE A 59 -7.28 4.54 -0.20
N LYS A 60 -8.33 5.30 -0.52
CA LYS A 60 -9.54 4.75 -1.14
C LYS A 60 -9.22 4.08 -2.49
N ARG A 61 -8.44 4.72 -3.36
CA ARG A 61 -8.01 4.13 -4.65
C ARG A 61 -7.16 2.87 -4.46
N LEU A 62 -6.23 2.89 -3.50
CA LEU A 62 -5.41 1.71 -3.19
C LEU A 62 -6.26 0.55 -2.66
N SER A 63 -7.28 0.84 -1.86
CA SER A 63 -8.23 -0.15 -1.36
C SER A 63 -9.11 -0.71 -2.47
N ASP A 64 -9.59 0.14 -3.38
CA ASP A 64 -10.40 -0.26 -4.55
C ASP A 64 -9.61 -1.18 -5.50
N LYS A 65 -8.31 -0.89 -5.67
CA LYS A 65 -7.34 -1.74 -6.39
C LYS A 65 -6.95 -3.03 -5.62
N LEU A 66 -7.56 -3.31 -4.46
CA LEU A 66 -7.24 -4.43 -3.56
C LEU A 66 -5.77 -4.49 -3.10
N MET A 67 -5.07 -3.34 -3.10
CA MET A 67 -3.66 -3.25 -2.69
C MET A 67 -3.47 -3.02 -1.20
N VAL A 68 -4.46 -2.39 -0.55
CA VAL A 68 -4.43 -2.02 0.87
C VAL A 68 -5.73 -2.48 1.52
N ARG A 69 -5.65 -3.04 2.72
CA ARG A 69 -6.81 -3.51 3.46
C ARG A 69 -6.75 -3.01 4.90
N LYS A 70 -7.83 -2.36 5.33
CA LYS A 70 -7.95 -1.90 6.70
C LYS A 70 -8.20 -3.07 7.65
N THR A 71 -7.35 -3.24 8.66
CA THR A 71 -7.49 -4.25 9.73
C THR A 71 -7.26 -3.57 11.07
N ASP A 72 -8.20 -3.73 12.01
CA ASP A 72 -8.09 -3.19 13.37
C ASP A 72 -7.79 -1.67 13.46
N GLY A 73 -8.31 -0.89 12.51
CA GLY A 73 -8.07 0.57 12.46
C GLY A 73 -6.78 0.99 11.75
N LEU A 74 -5.93 0.06 11.36
CA LEU A 74 -4.69 0.25 10.61
C LEU A 74 -4.89 -0.09 9.13
N TYR A 75 -4.11 0.54 8.25
CA TYR A 75 -4.08 0.25 6.80
C TYR A 75 -2.83 -0.53 6.43
#